data_AF-A0A7K4SHJ3-F1
#
_entry.id   AF-A0A7K4SHJ3-F1
#
_cell.length_a   1.000
_cell.length_b   1.000
_cell.length_c   1.000
_cell.angle_alpha   90.00
_cell.angle_beta   90.00
_cell.angle_gamma   90.00
#
_symmetry.space_group_name_H-M   'P 1'
#
loop_
_entity.id
_entity.type
_entity.pdbx_description
1 polymer ?
#
loop_
_entity_poly.entity_id
_entity_poly.type
_entity_poly.pdbx_seq_one_letter_code
_entity_poly.pdbx_strand_id
1 'polypeptide(L)'
;AYHRSLRSVQLYGPTNFAPVVNHVARSAAEVLDGSQYFVLLIITDGVISDMAQTKEAIVNAAKLPMSIIIVGVGQAEFDGKA
;
A
#
# COMPACT_ATOMS: atom_id res chain seq x y z
N ALA A 1 15.62 9.10 -5.10
CA ALA A 1 15.33 7.65 -5.05
C ALA A 1 14.50 7.20 -6.26
N TYR A 2 13.26 7.67 -6.44
CA TYR A 2 12.36 7.29 -7.54
C TYR A 2 12.99 7.30 -8.95
N HIS A 3 13.52 8.45 -9.42
CA HIS A 3 14.14 8.55 -10.75
C HIS A 3 15.35 7.62 -10.96
N ARG A 4 16.05 7.28 -9.88
CA ARG A 4 17.18 6.34 -9.93
C ARG A 4 16.66 4.92 -10.10
N SER A 5 15.67 4.53 -9.30
CA SER A 5 15.06 3.19 -9.36
C SER A 5 14.51 2.89 -10.75
N LEU A 6 13.82 3.84 -11.39
CA LEU A 6 13.30 3.67 -12.76
C LEU A 6 14.34 3.25 -13.80
N ARG A 7 15.62 3.61 -13.60
CA ARG A 7 16.71 3.24 -14.53
C ARG A 7 17.41 1.96 -14.14
N SER A 8 17.21 1.48 -12.92
CA SER A 8 17.97 0.36 -12.34
C SER A 8 17.13 -0.86 -12.00
N VAL A 9 15.80 -0.77 -12.07
CA VAL A 9 14.88 -1.89 -11.85
C VAL A 9 14.07 -2.16 -13.10
N GLN A 10 13.76 -3.43 -13.33
CA GLN A 10 12.82 -3.83 -14.35
C GLN A 10 11.41 -3.81 -13.77
N LEU A 11 10.49 -3.10 -14.42
CA LEU A 11 9.08 -3.11 -14.03
C LEU A 11 8.51 -4.52 -14.24
N TYR A 12 7.81 -5.02 -13.23
CA TYR A 12 7.22 -6.36 -13.21
C TYR A 12 5.93 -6.35 -12.39
N GLY A 13 5.03 -7.30 -12.67
CA GLY A 13 3.81 -7.55 -11.89
C GLY A 13 3.88 -8.91 -11.17
N PRO A 14 2.94 -9.29 -10.31
CA PRO A 14 1.64 -8.66 -10.09
C PRO A 14 1.69 -7.44 -9.17
N THR A 15 0.59 -6.67 -9.15
CA THR A 15 0.42 -5.50 -8.29
C THR A 15 -0.11 -5.95 -6.92
N ASN A 16 0.81 -6.30 -6.01
CA ASN A 16 0.48 -6.81 -4.68
C ASN A 16 0.67 -5.75 -3.59
N PHE A 17 -0.37 -5.44 -2.82
CA PHE A 17 -0.34 -4.38 -1.80
C PHE A 17 -0.13 -4.89 -0.38
N ALA A 18 -0.49 -6.14 -0.07
CA ALA A 18 -0.36 -6.69 1.28
C ALA A 18 1.07 -6.56 1.87
N PRO A 19 2.17 -6.78 1.10
CA PRO A 19 3.52 -6.65 1.66
C PRO A 19 3.86 -5.24 2.15
N VAL A 20 3.47 -4.19 1.41
CA VAL A 20 3.78 -2.81 1.79
C VAL A 20 2.89 -2.31 2.93
N VAL A 21 1.61 -2.70 2.94
CA VAL A 21 0.71 -2.42 4.07
C VAL A 21 1.26 -3.04 5.36
N ASN A 22 1.63 -4.33 5.33
CA ASN A 22 2.20 -5.02 6.48
C ASN A 22 3.54 -4.41 6.93
N HIS A 23 4.34 -3.90 6.00
CA HIS A 23 5.60 -3.24 6.34
C HIS A 23 5.36 -1.97 7.15
N VAL A 24 4.47 -1.08 6.70
CA VAL A 24 4.16 0.16 7.45
C VAL A 24 3.41 -0.15 8.73
N ALA A 25 2.51 -1.14 8.73
CA ALA A 25 1.82 -1.60 9.93
C ALA A 25 2.80 -2.02 11.04
N ARG A 26 3.89 -2.74 10.71
CA ARG A 26 4.91 -3.08 11.71
C ARG A 26 5.55 -1.84 12.32
N SER A 27 5.91 -0.85 11.52
CA SER A 27 6.47 0.42 12.04
C SER A 27 5.45 1.18 12.89
N ALA A 28 4.19 1.22 12.48
CA ALA A 28 3.13 1.87 13.26
C ALA A 28 2.83 1.14 14.58
N ALA A 29 3.00 -0.18 14.61
CA ALA A 29 2.83 -0.99 15.82
C ALA A 29 3.94 -0.78 16.86
N GLU A 30 5.12 -0.28 16.46
CA GLU A 30 6.21 0.05 17.38
C GLU A 30 5.95 1.34 18.18
N VAL A 31 5.03 2.20 17.72
CA VAL A 31 4.79 3.53 18.31
C VAL A 31 3.30 3.72 18.61
N LEU A 32 2.85 3.23 19.77
CA LEU A 32 1.44 3.28 20.20
C LEU A 32 1.12 4.41 21.19
N ASP A 33 2.12 5.16 21.62
CA ASP A 33 2.00 6.25 22.60
C ASP A 33 1.43 7.56 22.02
N GLY A 34 1.14 7.57 20.71
CA GLY A 34 0.62 8.74 19.99
C GLY A 34 1.69 9.75 19.58
N SER A 35 2.98 9.46 19.79
CA SER A 35 4.07 10.35 19.38
C SER A 35 4.28 10.39 17.86
N GLN A 36 3.80 9.37 17.13
CA GLN A 36 3.90 9.27 15.68
C GLN A 36 2.60 8.75 15.07
N TYR A 37 2.34 9.20 13.84
CA TYR A 37 1.24 8.74 13.02
C TYR A 37 1.72 8.54 11.58
N PHE A 38 1.42 7.39 10.99
CA PHE A 38 1.94 7.00 9.69
C PHE A 38 0.91 7.20 8.59
N VAL A 39 1.32 7.75 7.44
CA VAL A 39 0.47 7.83 6.25
C VAL A 39 1.16 7.08 5.11
N LEU A 40 0.59 5.94 4.71
CA LEU A 40 1.04 5.17 3.56
C LEU A 40 0.31 5.65 2.30
N LEU A 41 1.04 6.33 1.40
CA LEU A 41 0.56 6.69 0.07
C LEU A 41 1.01 5.65 -0.95
N ILE A 42 0.05 4.97 -1.58
CA ILE A 42 0.28 4.02 -2.68
C ILE A 42 -0.19 4.66 -3.99
N ILE A 43 0.68 4.70 -5.00
CA ILE A 43 0.34 5.17 -6.35
C ILE A 43 0.42 3.97 -7.29
N THR A 44 -0.66 3.67 -8.01
CA THR A 44 -0.77 2.49 -8.90
C THR A 44 -1.46 2.87 -10.20
N ASP A 45 -1.08 2.24 -11.31
CA ASP A 45 -1.75 2.35 -12.61
C ASP A 45 -2.61 1.13 -12.95
N GLY A 46 -2.77 0.18 -12.01
CA GLY A 46 -3.50 -1.07 -12.25
C GLY A 46 -4.21 -1.62 -11.02
N VAL A 47 -4.96 -2.70 -11.25
CA VAL A 47 -5.81 -3.39 -10.27
C VAL A 47 -4.98 -4.21 -9.28
N ILE A 48 -5.44 -4.27 -8.03
CA ILE A 48 -4.82 -5.05 -6.96
C ILE A 48 -4.98 -6.55 -7.26
N SER A 49 -3.85 -7.26 -7.35
CA SER A 49 -3.81 -8.68 -7.68
C SER A 49 -4.01 -9.58 -6.45
N ASP A 50 -3.62 -9.12 -5.26
CA ASP A 50 -3.73 -9.83 -3.97
C ASP A 50 -4.87 -9.26 -3.10
N MET A 51 -6.05 -9.05 -3.68
CA MET A 51 -7.15 -8.34 -3.02
C MET A 51 -7.54 -8.95 -1.66
N ALA A 52 -7.57 -10.28 -1.54
CA ALA A 52 -7.93 -10.94 -0.28
C ALA A 52 -6.90 -10.66 0.83
N GLN A 53 -5.61 -10.81 0.52
CA GLN A 53 -4.50 -10.57 1.44
C GLN A 53 -4.40 -9.08 1.80
N THR A 54 -4.64 -8.21 0.82
CA THR A 54 -4.65 -6.76 1.04
C THR A 54 -5.77 -6.35 1.99
N LYS A 55 -6.98 -6.92 1.83
CA LYS A 55 -8.08 -6.71 2.79
C LYS A 55 -7.71 -7.15 4.20
N GLU A 56 -7.13 -8.35 4.34
CA GLU A 56 -6.70 -8.86 5.64
C GLU A 56 -5.64 -7.95 6.29
N ALA A 57 -4.64 -7.51 5.52
CA ALA A 57 -3.61 -6.58 5.99
C ALA A 57 -4.21 -5.24 6.47
N ILE A 58 -5.18 -4.69 5.73
CA ILE A 58 -5.88 -3.45 6.11
C ILE A 58 -6.69 -3.65 7.40
N VAL A 59 -7.43 -4.76 7.52
CA VAL A 59 -8.21 -5.07 8.73
C VAL A 59 -7.29 -5.19 9.95
N ASN A 60 -6.15 -5.86 9.81
CA ASN A 60 -5.16 -6.00 10.89
C ASN A 60 -4.52 -4.65 11.26
N ALA A 61 -4.29 -3.78 10.28
CA ALA A 61 -3.72 -2.46 10.49
C ALA A 61 -4.72 -1.42 11.05
N ALA A 62 -6.02 -1.69 11.02
CA ALA A 62 -7.07 -0.71 11.36
C ALA A 62 -7.01 -0.18 12.81
N LYS A 63 -6.32 -0.88 13.71
CA LYS A 63 -6.14 -0.47 15.11
C LYS A 63 -4.83 0.31 15.36
N LEU A 64 -3.99 0.46 14.34
CA LEU A 64 -2.69 1.11 14.44
C LEU A 64 -2.80 2.59 14.12
N PRO A 65 -1.87 3.43 14.59
CA PRO A 65 -1.84 4.86 14.29
C PRO A 65 -1.34 5.10 12.85
N MET A 66 -2.13 4.65 11.87
CA MET A 66 -1.82 4.84 10.47
C MET A 66 -3.05 5.02 9.57
N SER A 67 -2.86 5.74 8.48
CA SER A 67 -3.80 5.88 7.36
C SER A 67 -3.18 5.33 6.07
N ILE A 68 -4.03 4.82 5.18
CA ILE A 68 -3.62 4.34 3.85
C ILE A 68 -4.39 5.14 2.81
N ILE A 69 -3.67 5.73 1.85
CA ILE A 69 -4.23 6.47 0.71
C ILE A 69 -3.77 5.76 -0.56
N ILE A 70 -4.71 5.36 -1.40
CA ILE A 70 -4.43 4.69 -2.68
C ILE A 70 -4.86 5.62 -3.81
N VAL A 71 -3.92 5.97 -4.68
CA VAL A 71 -4.13 6.83 -5.83
C VAL A 71 -3.95 6.00 -7.11
N GLY A 72 -5.06 5.77 -7.80
CA GLY A 72 -5.07 5.24 -9.16
C GLY A 72 -4.65 6.31 -10.15
N VAL A 73 -3.72 6.01 -11.06
CA VAL A 73 -3.28 6.87 -12.16
C VAL A 73 -3.43 6.15 -13.49
N GLY A 74 -3.46 6.89 -14.60
CA GLY A 74 -3.59 6.29 -15.93
C GLY A 74 -5.03 5.91 -16.27
N GLN A 75 -5.19 4.98 -17.23
CA GLN A 75 -6.47 4.65 -17.85
C GLN A 75 -7.03 3.29 -17.42
N ALA A 76 -6.47 2.67 -16.38
CA ALA A 76 -7.03 1.41 -15.87
C ALA A 76 -8.41 1.64 -15.28
N GLU A 77 -9.30 0.66 -15.46
CA GLU A 77 -10.58 0.66 -14.78
C GLU A 77 -10.37 0.30 -13.31
N PHE A 78 -10.56 1.30 -12.44
CA PHE A 78 -10.56 1.14 -10.99
C PHE A 78 -11.97 0.88 -10.44
N ASP A 79 -12.92 0.56 -11.32
CA ASP A 79 -14.31 0.32 -10.97
C ASP A 79 -14.41 -1.00 -10.18
N GLY A 80 -14.70 -0.88 -8.88
CA GLY A 80 -14.79 -1.99 -7.93
C GLY A 80 -16.01 -2.88 -8.12
N LYS A 81 -16.33 -3.29 -9.34
CA LYS A 81 -17.36 -4.30 -9.60
C LYS A 81 -16.81 -5.66 -9.20
N ALA A 82 -17.19 -6.08 -8.00
CA ALA A 82 -17.15 -7.47 -7.56
C ALA A 82 -18.10 -8.32 -8.40
#